data_AF-A0A432THG7-F1
#
_entry.id   AF-A0A432THG7-F1
#
_cell.length_a   1.000
_cell.length_b   1.000
_cell.length_c   1.000
_cell.angle_alpha   90.00
_cell.angle_beta   90.00
_cell.angle_gamma   90.00
#
_symmetry.space_group_name_H-M   'P 1'
#
loop_
_entity.id
_entity.type
_entity.pdbx_description
1 polymer ?
#
loop_
_entity_poly.entity_id
_entity_poly.type
_entity_poly.pdbx_seq_one_letter_code
_entity_poly.pdbx_strand_id
1 'polypeptide(L)'
;FIKKALLNTSARIKQGKPVTPVFLFAVFLWQAQNERFVMIKKKQRSFYLAMTQASEEVIINQIKQVSLPKWLTARIKDIWIMQSKLEKMHPKKVDDLLQNPRFRMAYDFLLLRSQSINPELKDVAKFWTKAQQ
;
A
#
# COMPACT_ATOMS: atom_id res chain seq x y z
N PHE A 1 5.96 7.88 8.84
CA PHE A 1 5.79 6.83 7.81
C PHE A 1 7.03 6.72 6.92
N ILE A 2 7.37 7.75 6.14
CA ILE A 2 8.54 7.76 5.22
C ILE A 2 9.86 7.46 5.95
N LYS A 3 10.18 8.20 7.03
CA LYS A 3 11.40 7.97 7.84
C LYS A 3 11.54 6.51 8.27
N LYS A 4 10.44 5.89 8.73
CA LYS A 4 10.43 4.50 9.18
C LYS A 4 10.62 3.51 8.03
N ALA A 5 10.03 3.78 6.86
CA ALA A 5 10.26 2.99 5.66
C ALA A 5 11.74 3.01 5.23
N LEU A 6 12.37 4.19 5.27
CA LEU A 6 13.79 4.36 4.95
C LEU A 6 14.70 3.64 5.94
N LEU A 7 14.42 3.74 7.25
CA LEU A 7 15.17 3.00 8.28
C LEU A 7 15.05 1.49 8.10
N ASN A 8 13.84 0.97 7.85
CA ASN A 8 13.62 -0.45 7.59
C ASN A 8 14.35 -0.91 6.33
N THR A 9 14.34 -0.10 5.27
CA THR A 9 15.06 -0.38 4.02
C THR A 9 16.56 -0.40 4.25
N SER A 10 17.10 0.57 4.98
CA SER A 10 18.52 0.61 5.36
C SER A 10 18.94 -0.63 6.15
N ALA A 11 18.13 -1.05 7.13
CA ALA A 11 18.39 -2.27 7.90
C ALA A 11 18.39 -3.53 7.02
N ARG A 12 17.48 -3.63 6.04
CA ARG A 12 17.45 -4.76 5.09
C ARG A 12 18.69 -4.81 4.22
N ILE A 13 19.14 -3.65 3.71
CA ILE A 13 20.37 -3.55 2.90
C ILE A 13 21.57 -4.02 3.72
N LYS A 14 21.70 -3.56 4.98
CA LYS A 14 22.76 -4.02 5.89
C LYS A 14 22.75 -5.53 6.15
N GLN A 15 21.58 -6.16 6.08
CA GLN A 15 21.41 -7.62 6.23
C GLN A 15 21.58 -8.39 4.90
N GLY A 16 21.96 -7.74 3.80
CA GLY A 16 22.07 -8.38 2.47
C GLY A 16 20.72 -8.82 1.88
N LYS A 17 19.60 -8.35 2.42
CA LYS A 17 18.26 -8.72 1.94
C LYS A 17 17.88 -7.85 0.74
N PRO A 18 17.22 -8.41 -0.29
CA PRO A 18 16.75 -7.63 -1.41
C PRO A 18 15.72 -6.60 -0.97
N VAL A 19 15.79 -5.43 -1.60
CA VAL A 19 14.86 -4.31 -1.45
C VAL A 19 14.20 -4.04 -2.80
N THR A 20 12.88 -3.82 -2.80
CA THR A 20 12.13 -3.51 -4.02
C THR A 20 11.81 -2.02 -4.08
N PRO A 21 12.08 -1.33 -5.20
CA PRO A 21 11.74 0.09 -5.34
C PRO A 21 10.22 0.33 -5.27
N VAL A 22 9.41 -0.67 -5.63
CA VAL A 22 7.93 -0.63 -5.56
C VAL A 22 7.46 -0.17 -4.18
N PHE A 23 8.04 -0.73 -3.12
CA PHE A 23 7.61 -0.44 -1.76
C PHE A 23 7.88 1.01 -1.35
N LEU A 24 9.06 1.54 -1.70
CA LEU A 24 9.42 2.92 -1.40
C LEU A 24 8.54 3.92 -2.16
N PHE A 25 8.31 3.70 -3.46
CA PHE A 25 7.42 4.58 -4.22
C PHE A 25 5.97 4.52 -3.72
N ALA A 26 5.47 3.33 -3.37
CA ALA A 26 4.15 3.21 -2.76
C ALA A 26 4.05 3.99 -1.44
N VAL A 27 5.13 4.05 -0.65
CA VAL A 27 5.22 4.82 0.59
C VAL A 27 5.27 6.32 0.32
N PHE A 28 6.13 6.77 -0.58
CA PHE A 28 6.33 8.19 -0.88
C PHE A 28 5.07 8.85 -1.44
N LEU A 29 4.37 8.13 -2.32
CA LEU A 29 3.19 8.64 -3.01
C LEU A 29 1.88 8.43 -2.23
N TRP A 30 1.92 7.78 -1.06
CA TRP A 30 0.72 7.41 -0.32
C TRP A 30 -0.14 8.61 0.11
N GLN A 31 0.50 9.69 0.55
CA GLN A 31 -0.23 10.89 0.96
C GLN A 31 -0.94 11.54 -0.22
N ALA A 32 -0.23 11.75 -1.34
CA ALA A 32 -0.82 12.29 -2.57
C ALA A 32 -1.98 11.42 -3.07
N GLN A 33 -1.83 10.08 -2.98
CA GLN A 33 -2.89 9.14 -3.31
C GLN A 33 -4.15 9.34 -2.45
N ASN A 34 -4.00 9.45 -1.13
CA ASN A 34 -5.14 9.60 -0.23
C ASN A 34 -5.85 10.94 -0.43
N GLU A 35 -5.10 12.03 -0.58
CA GLU A 35 -5.64 13.35 -0.85
C GLU A 35 -6.45 13.36 -2.16
N ARG A 36 -5.90 12.74 -3.22
CA ARG A 36 -6.60 12.64 -4.50
C ARG A 36 -7.82 11.74 -4.44
N PHE A 37 -7.72 10.62 -3.72
CA PHE A 37 -8.83 9.73 -3.46
C PHE A 37 -9.99 10.44 -2.78
N VAL A 38 -9.74 11.21 -1.73
CA VAL A 38 -10.78 11.98 -1.01
C VAL A 38 -11.48 12.96 -1.95
N MET A 39 -10.75 13.66 -2.83
CA MET A 39 -11.34 14.57 -3.81
C MET A 39 -12.25 13.85 -4.82
N ILE A 40 -11.78 12.75 -5.39
CA ILE A 40 -12.53 11.99 -6.40
C ILE A 40 -13.74 11.30 -5.77
N LYS A 41 -13.58 10.77 -4.54
CA LYS A 41 -14.62 10.03 -3.83
C LYS A 41 -15.88 10.85 -3.57
N LYS A 42 -15.76 12.18 -3.46
CA LYS A 42 -16.91 13.10 -3.36
C LYS A 42 -17.85 13.04 -4.59
N LYS A 43 -17.30 12.73 -5.77
CA LYS A 43 -18.06 12.66 -7.04
C LYS A 43 -18.31 11.22 -7.50
N GLN A 44 -17.49 10.26 -7.04
CA GLN A 44 -17.52 8.87 -7.49
C GLN A 44 -18.08 7.91 -6.41
N ARG A 45 -19.22 7.29 -6.70
CA ARG A 45 -19.91 6.37 -5.77
C ARG A 45 -19.15 5.07 -5.55
N SER A 46 -18.46 4.54 -6.57
CA SER A 46 -17.66 3.31 -6.41
C SER A 46 -16.32 3.59 -5.73
N PHE A 47 -16.04 2.90 -4.62
CA PHE A 47 -14.72 2.98 -3.96
C PHE A 47 -13.60 2.54 -4.90
N TYR A 48 -13.80 1.42 -5.60
CA TYR A 48 -12.78 0.85 -6.48
C TYR A 48 -12.46 1.77 -7.66
N LEU A 49 -13.48 2.38 -8.29
CA LEU A 49 -13.25 3.34 -9.37
C LEU A 49 -12.55 4.60 -8.86
N ALA A 50 -12.98 5.14 -7.72
CA ALA A 50 -12.33 6.31 -7.12
C ALA A 50 -10.85 6.04 -6.79
N MET A 51 -10.55 4.86 -6.23
CA MET A 51 -9.20 4.47 -5.86
C MET A 51 -8.30 4.29 -7.09
N THR A 52 -8.80 3.58 -8.10
CA THR A 52 -8.09 3.37 -9.37
C THR A 52 -7.82 4.70 -10.08
N GLN A 53 -8.81 5.58 -10.16
CA GLN A 53 -8.68 6.89 -10.80
C GLN A 53 -7.67 7.77 -10.05
N ALA A 54 -7.78 7.87 -8.72
CA ALA A 54 -6.83 8.61 -7.90
C ALA A 54 -5.38 8.11 -8.10
N SER A 55 -5.23 6.79 -8.14
CA SER A 55 -3.92 6.16 -8.33
C SER A 55 -3.31 6.52 -9.67
N GLU A 56 -4.12 6.47 -10.73
CA GLU A 56 -3.68 6.81 -12.08
C GLU A 56 -3.23 8.27 -12.17
N GLU A 57 -4.02 9.20 -11.63
CA GLU A 57 -3.71 10.63 -11.68
C GLU A 57 -2.44 10.99 -10.88
N VAL A 58 -2.23 10.37 -9.72
CA VAL A 58 -1.00 10.55 -8.93
C VAL A 58 0.21 9.97 -9.66
N ILE A 59 0.08 8.79 -10.27
CA ILE A 59 1.15 8.16 -11.05
C ILE A 59 1.51 8.98 -12.28
N ILE A 60 0.51 9.48 -13.03
CA ILE A 60 0.74 10.36 -14.19
C ILE A 60 1.54 11.59 -13.79
N ASN A 61 1.21 12.22 -12.66
CA ASN A 61 1.94 13.38 -12.18
C ASN A 61 3.36 13.02 -11.73
N GLN A 62 3.55 11.85 -11.09
CA GLN A 62 4.88 11.39 -10.71
C GLN A 62 5.78 11.10 -11.93
N ILE A 63 5.24 10.48 -12.98
CA ILE A 63 6.00 10.11 -14.19
C ILE A 63 6.60 11.36 -14.89
N LYS A 64 5.97 12.53 -14.75
CA LYS A 64 6.50 13.80 -15.26
C LYS A 64 7.80 14.24 -14.59
N GLN A 65 8.06 13.78 -13.37
CA GLN A 65 9.26 14.12 -12.59
C GLN A 65 10.30 13.00 -12.61
N VAL A 66 9.85 11.75 -12.42
CA VAL A 66 10.70 10.56 -12.46
C VAL A 66 10.00 9.48 -13.24
N SER A 67 10.60 9.02 -14.33
CA SER A 67 10.03 7.95 -15.15
C SER A 67 9.92 6.65 -14.35
N LEU A 68 8.71 6.07 -14.34
CA LEU A 68 8.41 4.81 -13.68
C LEU A 68 7.94 3.77 -14.70
N PRO A 69 8.56 2.58 -14.78
CA PRO A 69 8.09 1.51 -15.66
C PRO A 69 6.65 1.07 -15.33
N LYS A 70 5.89 0.66 -16.36
CA LYS A 70 4.49 0.21 -16.21
C LYS A 70 4.31 -0.91 -15.18
N TRP A 71 5.24 -1.86 -15.13
CA TRP A 71 5.17 -2.97 -14.16
C TRP A 71 5.33 -2.49 -12.71
N LEU A 72 6.10 -1.42 -12.48
CA LEU A 72 6.33 -0.85 -11.15
C LEU A 72 5.11 -0.07 -10.68
N THR A 73 4.53 0.75 -11.56
CA THR A 73 3.31 1.51 -11.26
C THR A 73 2.12 0.59 -11.03
N ALA A 74 1.98 -0.49 -11.81
CA ALA A 74 0.95 -1.51 -11.58
C ALA A 74 1.03 -2.12 -10.17
N ARG A 75 2.24 -2.51 -9.72
CA ARG A 75 2.43 -3.08 -8.37
C ARG A 75 2.15 -2.07 -7.25
N ILE A 76 2.48 -0.79 -7.46
CA ILE A 76 2.14 0.27 -6.50
C ILE A 76 0.61 0.37 -6.34
N LYS A 77 -0.13 0.43 -7.46
CA LYS A 77 -1.60 0.46 -7.44
C LYS A 77 -2.19 -0.74 -6.72
N ASP A 78 -1.63 -1.92 -6.95
CA ASP A 78 -2.10 -3.13 -6.30
C ASP A 78 -1.96 -3.07 -4.76
N ILE A 79 -0.81 -2.58 -4.26
CA ILE A 79 -0.58 -2.39 -2.82
C ILE A 79 -1.66 -1.48 -2.22
N TRP A 80 -1.95 -0.36 -2.88
CA TRP A 80 -2.93 0.62 -2.44
C TRP A 80 -4.36 0.08 -2.46
N ILE A 81 -4.76 -0.59 -3.54
CA ILE A 81 -6.09 -1.20 -3.65
C ILE A 81 -6.30 -2.25 -2.56
N MET A 82 -5.27 -3.05 -2.27
CA MET A 82 -5.33 -4.08 -1.22
C MET A 82 -5.52 -3.50 0.18
N GLN A 83 -5.07 -2.26 0.46
CA GLN A 83 -5.25 -1.65 1.79
C GLN A 83 -6.71 -1.67 2.23
N SER A 84 -7.63 -1.29 1.35
CA SER A 84 -9.06 -1.28 1.65
C SER A 84 -9.65 -2.66 1.97
N LYS A 85 -9.06 -3.74 1.41
CA LYS A 85 -9.49 -5.12 1.67
C LYS A 85 -8.94 -5.61 3.00
N LEU A 86 -7.67 -5.31 3.29
CA LEU A 86 -7.02 -5.69 4.53
C LEU A 86 -7.60 -4.95 5.74
N GLU A 87 -7.95 -3.67 5.59
CA GLU A 87 -8.58 -2.86 6.65
C GLU A 87 -9.95 -3.40 7.08
N LYS A 88 -10.74 -3.94 6.14
CA LYS A 88 -12.09 -4.45 6.43
C LYS A 88 -12.12 -5.83 7.09
N MET A 89 -11.03 -6.61 7.02
CA MET A 89 -10.91 -7.93 7.64
C MET A 89 -12.12 -8.85 7.39
N HIS A 90 -12.62 -8.96 6.16
CA HIS A 90 -13.78 -9.82 5.88
C HIS A 90 -13.42 -11.29 6.15
N PRO A 91 -14.02 -11.96 7.16
CA PRO A 91 -13.58 -13.30 7.59
C PRO A 91 -13.66 -14.33 6.47
N LYS A 92 -14.72 -14.26 5.65
CA LYS A 92 -14.93 -15.16 4.50
C LYS A 92 -13.92 -14.99 3.36
N LYS A 93 -13.09 -13.95 3.38
CA LYS A 93 -12.10 -13.63 2.32
C LYS A 93 -10.67 -13.72 2.84
N VAL A 94 -10.46 -14.18 4.08
CA VAL A 94 -9.13 -14.23 4.70
C VAL A 94 -8.23 -15.16 3.88
N ASP A 95 -8.67 -16.38 3.60
CA ASP A 95 -7.89 -17.37 2.85
C ASP A 95 -7.57 -16.88 1.43
N ASP A 96 -8.57 -16.34 0.72
CA ASP A 96 -8.39 -15.74 -0.62
C ASP A 96 -7.35 -14.60 -0.61
N LEU A 97 -7.36 -13.79 0.44
CA LEU A 97 -6.43 -12.67 0.58
C LEU A 97 -5.03 -13.16 0.92
N LEU A 98 -4.87 -14.18 1.77
CA LEU A 98 -3.58 -14.78 2.12
C LEU A 98 -2.91 -15.45 0.91
N GLN A 99 -3.70 -16.14 0.07
CA GLN A 99 -3.20 -16.78 -1.15
C GLN A 99 -2.86 -15.76 -2.26
N ASN A 100 -3.24 -14.49 -2.12
CA ASN A 100 -2.95 -13.50 -3.12
C ASN A 100 -1.42 -13.22 -3.20
N PRO A 101 -0.78 -13.31 -4.37
CA PRO A 101 0.67 -13.12 -4.50
C PRO A 101 1.13 -11.71 -4.08
N ARG A 102 0.21 -10.75 -3.99
CA ARG A 102 0.48 -9.36 -3.62
C ARG A 102 0.26 -9.08 -2.13
N PHE A 103 -0.26 -10.07 -1.40
CA PHE A 103 -0.57 -9.96 0.02
C PHE A 103 0.63 -9.51 0.83
N ARG A 104 1.80 -10.14 0.65
CA ARG A 104 2.96 -9.86 1.49
C ARG A 104 3.36 -8.38 1.48
N MET A 105 3.46 -7.78 0.29
CA MET A 105 3.81 -6.36 0.18
C MET A 105 2.70 -5.44 0.72
N ALA A 106 1.43 -5.78 0.47
CA ALA A 106 0.31 -5.00 0.98
C ALA A 106 0.20 -5.07 2.52
N TYR A 107 0.49 -6.23 3.10
CA TYR A 107 0.56 -6.46 4.53
C TYR A 107 1.75 -5.72 5.15
N ASP A 108 2.95 -5.80 4.57
CA ASP A 108 4.11 -5.05 5.06
C ASP A 108 3.85 -3.54 5.04
N PHE A 109 3.11 -3.06 4.04
CA PHE A 109 2.67 -1.67 3.95
C PHE A 109 1.65 -1.31 5.04
N LEU A 110 0.65 -2.16 5.27
CA LEU A 110 -0.34 -2.01 6.36
C LEU A 110 0.34 -1.98 7.72
N LEU A 111 1.28 -2.90 7.96
CA LEU A 111 2.06 -2.97 9.19
C LEU A 111 2.85 -1.67 9.40
N LEU A 112 3.54 -1.19 8.36
CA LEU A 112 4.27 0.08 8.43
C LEU A 112 3.33 1.26 8.73
N ARG A 113 2.13 1.29 8.13
CA ARG A 113 1.10 2.30 8.41
C ARG A 113 0.64 2.25 9.86
N SER A 114 0.33 1.05 10.36
CA SER A 114 -0.14 0.82 11.73
C SER A 114 0.85 1.29 12.79
N GLN A 115 2.14 1.16 12.49
CA GLN A 115 3.21 1.56 13.40
C GLN A 115 3.69 3.01 13.17
N SER A 116 3.02 3.77 12.30
CA SER A 116 3.43 5.13 11.93
C SER A 116 2.26 6.11 11.96
N ILE A 117 1.42 6.09 10.92
CA ILE A 117 0.45 7.16 10.62
C ILE A 117 -0.99 6.75 10.93
N ASN A 118 -1.24 5.45 11.17
CA ASN A 118 -2.58 4.92 11.43
C ASN A 118 -2.56 3.96 12.63
N PRO A 119 -2.30 4.42 13.88
CA PRO A 119 -2.26 3.56 15.07
C PRO A 119 -3.52 2.70 15.29
N GLU A 120 -4.67 3.17 14.81
CA GLU A 120 -5.96 2.45 14.82
C GLU A 120 -5.91 1.13 14.04
N LEU A 121 -5.00 0.98 13.08
CA LEU A 121 -4.82 -0.26 12.31
C LEU A 121 -3.97 -1.31 13.02
N LYS A 122 -3.54 -1.06 14.26
CA LYS A 122 -2.65 -1.97 15.00
C LYS A 122 -3.29 -3.34 15.24
N ASP A 123 -4.57 -3.38 15.58
CA ASP A 123 -5.27 -4.66 15.82
C ASP A 123 -5.57 -5.40 14.52
N VAL A 124 -5.84 -4.66 13.43
CA VAL A 124 -5.93 -5.22 12.07
C VAL A 124 -4.60 -5.87 11.67
N ALA A 125 -3.47 -5.19 11.90
CA ALA A 125 -2.16 -5.74 11.60
C ALA A 125 -1.85 -7.00 12.42
N LYS A 126 -2.21 -7.01 13.72
CA LYS A 126 -2.08 -8.21 14.57
C LYS A 126 -2.94 -9.37 14.07
N PHE A 127 -4.17 -9.10 13.66
CA PHE A 127 -5.06 -10.12 13.10
C PHE A 127 -4.40 -10.80 11.89
N TRP A 128 -3.94 -10.01 10.91
CA TRP A 128 -3.26 -10.56 9.73
C TRP A 128 -1.93 -11.24 10.07
N THR A 129 -1.24 -10.84 11.14
CA THR A 129 -0.05 -11.55 11.62
C THR A 129 -0.41 -12.96 12.07
N LYS A 130 -1.49 -13.10 12.85
CA LYS A 130 -1.97 -14.40 13.35
C LYS A 130 -2.53 -15.28 12.23
N ALA A 131 -3.24 -14.69 11.28
CA ALA A 131 -3.81 -15.43 10.15
C ALA A 131 -2.75 -15.99 9.18
N GLN A 132 -1.49 -15.53 9.26
CA GLN A 132 -0.36 -16.05 8.47
C GLN A 132 0.35 -17.25 9.13
N GLN A 133 -0.01 -17.60 10.38
CA GLN A 133 0.55 -18.72 11.14
C GLN A 133 -0.31 -19.97 10.94
#